data_AF-A0AAU7M9B5-F1
#
_entry.id   AF-A0AAU7M9B5-F1
#
_cell.length_a   1.000
_cell.length_b   1.000
_cell.length_c   1.000
_cell.angle_alpha   90.00
_cell.angle_beta   90.00
_cell.angle_gamma   90.00
#
_symmetry.space_group_name_H-M   'P 1'
#
loop_
_entity.id
_entity.type
_entity.pdbx_description
1 polymer ?
#
loop_
_entity_poly.entity_id
_entity_poly.type
_entity_poly.pdbx_seq_one_letter_code
_entity_poly.pdbx_strand_id
1 'polypeptide(L)'
;MVTRWLAEALLRTAARRWPVALRADLRREWAAELHVLAVRGDRLRMLRFAASLAASRTAGPLVDRPRVPGQARRTAATLLVAPLAGVAVLLVAAVVMNVVTGPLLGSTEWAMDAQVPLLTTVTVVLALLLARITGRAAGRTALRGPLRVALGVVLPLAVTAVGVEYASHGTVEHLLRVAPGLVVWLPGLALVLWCAGTLAGRGRSRAAWCLGLLGAFVVADLAVVLLVVAHIPAGPETVIDGVAQGDTVDRISAPLWLLATWTDSSLGLPRPTGPEVFLITDLTDLQPFLYLACTPYALAYAIGAARPAAPCLADAPDPLPAPA
;
A
#
# COMPACT_ATOMS: atom_id res chain seq x y z
N MET A 1 3.21 23.76 30.64
CA MET A 1 2.09 24.63 30.20
C MET A 1 1.46 24.15 28.89
N VAL A 2 2.24 23.90 27.82
CA VAL A 2 1.73 23.45 26.50
C VAL A 2 0.86 22.19 26.55
N THR A 3 1.28 21.17 27.31
CA THR A 3 0.55 19.89 27.42
C THR A 3 -0.83 20.01 28.05
N ARG A 4 -1.01 20.94 29.01
CA ARG A 4 -2.29 21.20 29.67
C ARG A 4 -3.27 21.89 28.73
N TRP A 5 -2.80 22.89 28.00
CA TRP A 5 -3.61 23.59 26.99
C TRP A 5 -4.11 22.65 25.90
N LEU A 6 -3.23 21.75 25.41
CA LEU A 6 -3.59 20.76 24.39
C LEU A 6 -4.65 19.77 24.91
N ALA A 7 -4.50 19.28 26.14
CA ALA A 7 -5.45 18.38 26.77
C ALA A 7 -6.83 19.05 26.99
N GLU A 8 -6.85 20.32 27.40
CA GLU A 8 -8.09 21.10 27.53
C GLU A 8 -8.77 21.40 26.17
N ALA A 9 -7.99 21.59 25.11
CA ALA A 9 -8.51 21.74 23.75
C ALA A 9 -9.15 20.42 23.24
N LEU A 10 -8.53 19.28 23.53
CA LEU A 10 -9.07 17.96 23.24
C LEU A 10 -10.36 17.67 24.04
N LEU A 11 -10.41 18.06 25.31
CA LEU A 11 -11.65 17.95 26.11
C LEU A 11 -12.78 18.83 25.59
N ARG A 12 -12.48 20.06 25.15
CA ARG A 12 -13.48 20.95 24.55
C ARG A 12 -14.06 20.36 23.26
N THR A 13 -13.23 19.74 22.44
CA THR A 13 -13.67 19.06 21.21
C THR A 13 -14.45 17.78 21.51
N ALA A 14 -14.06 17.03 22.53
CA ALA A 14 -14.82 15.88 23.02
C ALA A 14 -16.22 16.28 23.52
N ALA A 15 -16.32 17.25 24.43
CA ALA A 15 -17.57 17.68 25.05
C ALA A 15 -18.62 18.20 24.04
N ARG A 16 -18.18 18.87 22.96
CA ARG A 16 -19.07 19.36 21.90
C ARG A 16 -19.87 18.25 21.22
N ARG A 17 -19.38 16.99 21.27
CA ARG A 17 -20.02 15.83 20.63
C ARG A 17 -21.08 15.14 21.49
N TRP A 18 -21.20 15.51 22.76
CA TRP A 18 -22.15 14.91 23.69
C TRP A 18 -23.48 15.69 23.73
N PRO A 19 -24.61 15.02 24.03
CA PRO A 19 -25.91 15.66 24.20
C PRO A 19 -25.83 16.83 25.18
N VAL A 20 -26.59 17.90 24.90
CA VAL A 20 -26.53 19.14 25.69
C VAL A 20 -26.82 18.87 27.18
N ALA A 21 -27.74 17.96 27.47
CA ALA A 21 -28.11 17.57 28.83
C ALA A 21 -26.96 16.95 29.64
N LEU A 22 -26.07 16.17 29.00
CA LEU A 22 -24.98 15.46 29.69
C LEU A 22 -23.64 16.21 29.60
N ARG A 23 -23.55 17.21 28.72
CA ARG A 23 -22.28 17.88 28.38
C ARG A 23 -21.66 18.60 29.58
N ALA A 24 -22.48 19.24 30.42
CA ALA A 24 -21.99 20.01 31.56
C ALA A 24 -21.43 19.09 32.65
N ASP A 25 -22.05 17.95 32.89
CA ASP A 25 -21.68 17.02 33.96
C ASP A 25 -20.43 16.23 33.57
N LEU A 26 -20.40 15.68 32.36
CA LEU A 26 -19.23 14.99 31.83
C LEU A 26 -18.00 15.91 31.72
N ARG A 27 -18.20 17.18 31.35
CA ARG A 27 -17.11 18.15 31.30
C ARG A 27 -16.53 18.42 32.71
N ARG A 28 -17.37 18.43 33.75
CA ARG A 28 -16.93 18.58 35.14
C ARG A 28 -16.13 17.35 35.59
N GLU A 29 -16.63 16.16 35.32
CA GLU A 29 -15.95 14.89 35.65
C GLU A 29 -14.59 14.77 34.95
N TRP A 30 -14.54 14.99 33.63
CA TRP A 30 -13.27 14.89 32.89
C TRP A 30 -12.27 15.97 33.28
N ALA A 31 -12.74 17.17 33.63
CA ALA A 31 -11.86 18.23 34.14
C ALA A 31 -11.26 17.85 35.51
N ALA A 32 -12.04 17.18 36.37
CA ALA A 32 -11.55 16.67 37.65
C ALA A 32 -10.50 15.57 37.46
N GLU A 33 -10.75 14.59 36.59
CA GLU A 33 -9.75 13.54 36.28
C GLU A 33 -8.48 14.12 35.64
N LEU A 34 -8.62 15.11 34.74
CA LEU A 34 -7.48 15.79 34.14
C LEU A 34 -6.66 16.56 35.20
N HIS A 35 -7.34 17.16 36.19
CA HIS A 35 -6.68 17.85 37.30
C HIS A 35 -5.89 16.89 38.18
N VAL A 36 -6.46 15.71 38.52
CA VAL A 36 -5.74 14.67 39.28
C VAL A 36 -4.48 14.20 38.55
N LEU A 37 -4.58 13.98 37.23
CA LEU A 37 -3.41 13.59 36.41
C LEU A 37 -2.36 14.70 36.32
N ALA A 38 -2.79 15.96 36.29
CA ALA A 38 -1.89 17.10 36.30
C ALA A 38 -1.15 17.26 37.63
N VAL A 39 -1.83 17.07 38.77
CA VAL A 39 -1.22 17.12 40.11
C VAL A 39 -0.20 16.00 40.31
N ARG A 40 -0.46 14.80 39.77
CA ARG A 40 0.50 13.68 39.78
C ARG A 40 1.68 13.83 38.80
N GLY A 41 1.70 14.89 37.98
CA GLY A 41 2.78 15.15 37.02
C GLY A 41 2.80 14.25 35.78
N ASP A 42 1.77 13.42 35.57
CA ASP A 42 1.79 12.30 34.61
C ASP A 42 1.29 12.74 33.21
N ARG A 43 2.12 13.55 32.53
CA ARG A 43 1.77 14.29 31.29
C ARG A 43 1.34 13.38 30.13
N LEU A 44 1.94 12.19 30.00
CA LEU A 44 1.62 11.23 28.95
C LEU A 44 0.24 10.60 29.15
N ARG A 45 -0.10 10.22 30.39
CA ARG A 45 -1.43 9.68 30.71
C ARG A 45 -2.51 10.74 30.54
N MET A 46 -2.24 11.99 30.90
CA MET A 46 -3.14 13.11 30.68
C MET A 46 -3.49 13.30 29.20
N LEU A 47 -2.47 13.30 28.32
CA LEU A 47 -2.68 13.41 26.87
C LEU A 47 -3.38 12.19 26.29
N ARG A 48 -3.00 10.98 26.72
CA ARG A 48 -3.65 9.74 26.28
C ARG A 48 -5.12 9.69 26.68
N PHE A 49 -5.43 10.11 27.90
CA PHE A 49 -6.78 10.21 28.40
C PHE A 49 -7.61 11.20 27.58
N ALA A 50 -7.13 12.44 27.40
CA ALA A 50 -7.81 13.46 26.60
C ALA A 50 -7.97 13.03 25.13
N ALA A 51 -6.96 12.40 24.53
CA ALA A 51 -7.04 11.85 23.19
C ALA A 51 -8.03 10.68 23.09
N SER A 52 -8.09 9.82 24.10
CA SER A 52 -9.05 8.70 24.14
C SER A 52 -10.49 9.19 24.22
N LEU A 53 -10.75 10.27 24.97
CA LEU A 53 -12.07 10.93 25.04
C LEU A 53 -12.41 11.67 23.74
N ALA A 54 -11.42 12.30 23.10
CA ALA A 54 -11.63 12.94 21.79
C ALA A 54 -11.88 11.92 20.67
N ALA A 55 -11.35 10.70 20.82
CA ALA A 55 -11.50 9.60 19.87
C ALA A 55 -12.72 8.71 20.14
N SER A 56 -13.22 8.67 21.38
CA SER A 56 -14.41 7.89 21.74
C SER A 56 -15.67 8.46 21.06
N ARG A 57 -16.56 7.56 20.64
CA ARG A 57 -17.85 7.92 20.06
C ARG A 57 -18.94 7.60 21.08
N THR A 58 -19.88 8.51 21.25
CA THR A 58 -21.07 8.29 22.07
C THR A 58 -21.89 7.13 21.53
N ALA A 59 -21.99 6.05 22.29
CA ALA A 59 -23.08 5.09 22.18
C ALA A 59 -24.31 5.68 22.90
N GLY A 60 -24.95 6.67 22.27
CA GLY A 60 -26.29 7.16 22.68
C GLY A 60 -27.38 6.33 22.01
N PRO A 61 -28.62 6.34 22.54
CA PRO A 61 -29.64 5.33 22.28
C PRO A 61 -29.97 5.16 20.79
N LEU A 62 -30.14 3.89 20.42
CA LEU A 62 -30.41 3.33 19.11
C LEU A 62 -31.81 3.73 18.59
N VAL A 63 -31.98 4.99 18.20
CA VAL A 63 -33.13 5.38 17.36
C VAL A 63 -32.60 5.81 16.00
N ASP A 64 -32.69 4.87 15.06
CA ASP A 64 -32.73 5.02 13.60
C ASP A 64 -32.03 6.25 13.01
N ARG A 65 -30.70 6.24 13.07
CA ARG A 65 -29.89 6.95 12.08
C ARG A 65 -29.37 5.97 11.06
N PRO A 66 -29.56 6.20 9.75
CA PRO A 66 -28.94 5.38 8.72
C PRO A 66 -27.42 5.44 8.89
N ARG A 67 -26.81 4.35 9.38
CA ARG A 67 -25.37 4.22 9.70
C ARG A 67 -24.45 4.24 8.47
N VAL A 68 -24.95 4.62 7.30
CA VAL A 68 -24.33 4.36 5.99
C VAL A 68 -23.26 5.37 5.52
N PRO A 69 -23.25 6.68 5.86
CA PRO A 69 -22.30 7.62 5.23
C PRO A 69 -20.87 7.53 5.80
N GLY A 70 -20.70 7.12 7.06
CA GLY A 70 -19.39 7.14 7.72
C GLY A 70 -18.45 6.02 7.31
N GLN A 71 -18.99 4.82 7.04
CA GLN A 71 -18.20 3.67 6.62
C GLN A 71 -17.76 3.82 5.15
N ALA A 72 -18.70 4.14 4.25
CA ALA A 72 -18.41 4.35 2.84
C ALA A 72 -17.34 5.45 2.62
N ARG A 73 -17.42 6.56 3.37
CA ARG A 73 -16.41 7.63 3.31
C ARG A 73 -15.03 7.15 3.78
N ARG A 74 -14.96 6.31 4.82
CA ARG A 74 -13.69 5.76 5.31
C ARG A 74 -13.08 4.76 4.33
N THR A 75 -13.93 3.94 3.71
CA THR A 75 -13.53 3.03 2.63
C THR A 75 -12.96 3.81 1.45
N ALA A 76 -13.69 4.80 0.94
CA ALA A 76 -13.24 5.64 -0.16
C ALA A 76 -11.94 6.37 0.19
N ALA A 77 -11.84 6.97 1.38
CA ALA A 77 -10.61 7.62 1.82
C ALA A 77 -9.43 6.65 1.88
N THR A 78 -9.62 5.43 2.40
CA THR A 78 -8.54 4.43 2.46
C THR A 78 -8.10 4.00 1.06
N LEU A 79 -9.06 3.76 0.15
CA LEU A 79 -8.79 3.32 -1.22
C LEU A 79 -8.12 4.40 -2.08
N LEU A 80 -8.46 5.67 -1.87
CA LEU A 80 -7.87 6.80 -2.59
C LEU A 80 -6.50 7.20 -2.03
N VAL A 81 -6.30 7.08 -0.71
CA VAL A 81 -5.02 7.44 -0.06
C VAL A 81 -3.97 6.34 -0.22
N ALA A 82 -4.36 5.07 -0.27
CA ALA A 82 -3.42 3.95 -0.38
C ALA A 82 -2.48 4.01 -1.60
N PRO A 83 -2.94 4.27 -2.84
CA PRO A 83 -2.03 4.35 -3.98
C PRO A 83 -1.09 5.56 -3.88
N LEU A 84 -1.58 6.72 -3.39
CA LEU A 84 -0.73 7.88 -3.11
C LEU A 84 0.32 7.59 -2.03
N ALA A 85 -0.03 6.80 -1.02
CA ALA A 85 0.92 6.32 -0.03
C ALA A 85 1.96 5.36 -0.66
N GLY A 86 1.58 4.55 -1.65
CA GLY A 86 2.52 3.74 -2.43
C GLY A 86 3.54 4.60 -3.19
N VAL A 87 3.09 5.68 -3.82
CA VAL A 87 4.00 6.67 -4.45
C VAL A 87 4.90 7.33 -3.41
N ALA A 88 4.35 7.73 -2.25
CA ALA A 88 5.14 8.29 -1.18
C ALA A 88 6.20 7.30 -0.64
N VAL A 89 5.88 6.00 -0.60
CA VAL A 89 6.86 4.95 -0.27
C VAL A 89 8.03 4.97 -1.24
N LEU A 90 7.77 5.07 -2.54
CA LEU A 90 8.83 5.16 -3.56
C LEU A 90 9.68 6.41 -3.40
N LEU A 91 9.05 7.57 -3.19
CA LEU A 91 9.77 8.83 -3.00
C LEU A 91 10.66 8.77 -1.76
N VAL A 92 10.16 8.22 -0.65
CA VAL A 92 10.96 8.02 0.57
C VAL A 92 12.11 7.04 0.30
N ALA A 93 11.87 5.95 -0.42
CA ALA A 93 12.90 4.97 -0.75
C ALA A 93 14.00 5.58 -1.64
N ALA A 94 13.63 6.37 -2.66
CA ALA A 94 14.56 7.10 -3.52
C ALA A 94 15.38 8.14 -2.74
N VAL A 95 14.73 8.88 -1.82
CA VAL A 95 15.44 9.84 -0.96
C VAL A 95 16.43 9.13 -0.03
N VAL A 96 16.03 8.02 0.60
CA VAL A 96 16.92 7.23 1.46
C VAL A 96 18.10 6.68 0.64
N MET A 97 17.82 6.13 -0.54
CA MET A 97 18.86 5.66 -1.46
C MET A 97 19.85 6.77 -1.80
N ASN A 98 19.36 7.95 -2.20
CA ASN A 98 20.21 9.08 -2.58
C ASN A 98 21.01 9.64 -1.38
N VAL A 99 20.43 9.68 -0.18
CA VAL A 99 21.14 10.14 1.03
C VAL A 99 22.26 9.17 1.42
N VAL A 100 22.04 7.87 1.26
CA VAL A 100 23.01 6.83 1.64
C VAL A 100 24.12 6.68 0.59
N THR A 101 23.75 6.62 -0.69
CA THR A 101 24.69 6.36 -1.79
C THR A 101 25.27 7.63 -2.39
N GLY A 102 24.52 8.74 -2.40
CA GLY A 102 24.90 10.01 -3.01
C GLY A 102 26.28 10.53 -2.60
N PRO A 103 26.62 10.57 -1.30
CA PRO A 103 27.95 11.00 -0.84
C PRO A 103 29.09 10.09 -1.32
N LEU A 104 28.79 8.84 -1.70
CA LEU A 104 29.76 7.81 -2.03
C LEU A 104 29.97 7.62 -3.54
N LEU A 105 29.08 8.15 -4.38
CA LEU A 105 29.06 7.96 -5.84
C LEU A 105 30.36 8.36 -6.55
N GLY A 106 31.09 9.34 -6.02
CA GLY A 106 32.38 9.76 -6.58
C GLY A 106 33.61 9.08 -5.96
N SER A 107 33.39 8.22 -4.96
CA SER A 107 34.48 7.68 -4.12
C SER A 107 34.63 6.16 -4.19
N THR A 108 33.57 5.42 -4.51
CA THR A 108 33.58 3.96 -4.45
C THR A 108 32.65 3.34 -5.47
N GLU A 109 33.16 2.40 -6.27
CA GLU A 109 32.41 1.71 -7.33
C GLU A 109 31.19 0.94 -6.79
N TRP A 110 31.31 0.30 -5.61
CA TRP A 110 30.21 -0.46 -5.00
C TRP A 110 28.98 0.40 -4.66
N ALA A 111 29.14 1.73 -4.58
CA ALA A 111 28.02 2.62 -4.28
C ALA A 111 26.99 2.64 -5.41
N MET A 112 27.42 2.45 -6.66
CA MET A 112 26.53 2.31 -7.83
C MET A 112 25.75 1.00 -7.74
N ASP A 113 26.45 -0.12 -7.53
CA ASP A 113 25.86 -1.46 -7.42
C ASP A 113 24.87 -1.58 -6.25
N ALA A 114 25.03 -0.76 -5.20
CA ALA A 114 24.17 -0.76 -4.02
C ALA A 114 22.87 0.04 -4.18
N GLN A 115 22.73 0.90 -5.20
CA GLN A 115 21.58 1.81 -5.34
C GLN A 115 20.27 1.05 -5.47
N VAL A 116 20.18 0.17 -6.47
CA VAL A 116 18.96 -0.59 -6.78
C VAL A 116 18.59 -1.56 -5.66
N PRO A 117 19.50 -2.38 -5.09
CA PRO A 117 19.18 -3.23 -3.94
C PRO A 117 18.68 -2.44 -2.72
N LEU A 118 19.26 -1.26 -2.46
CA LEU A 118 18.84 -0.39 -1.36
C LEU A 118 17.43 0.15 -1.61
N LEU A 119 17.16 0.68 -2.80
CA LEU A 119 15.85 1.17 -3.22
C LEU A 119 14.78 0.08 -3.08
N THR A 120 15.05 -1.11 -3.59
CA THR A 120 14.17 -2.29 -3.49
C THR A 120 13.91 -2.66 -2.05
N THR A 121 14.96 -2.78 -1.23
CA THR A 121 14.84 -3.20 0.17
C THR A 121 13.99 -2.23 0.97
N VAL A 122 14.25 -0.93 0.83
CA VAL A 122 13.49 0.12 1.54
C VAL A 122 12.02 0.12 1.05
N THR A 123 11.80 -0.02 -0.27
CA THR A 123 10.46 -0.11 -0.86
C THR A 123 9.68 -1.29 -0.30
N VAL A 124 10.27 -2.49 -0.25
CA VAL A 124 9.64 -3.70 0.31
C VAL A 124 9.24 -3.48 1.77
N VAL A 125 10.17 -2.99 2.60
CA VAL A 125 9.91 -2.79 4.03
C VAL A 125 8.75 -1.83 4.24
N LEU A 126 8.75 -0.68 3.56
CA LEU A 126 7.71 0.32 3.67
C LEU A 126 6.37 -0.17 3.08
N ALA A 127 6.38 -0.91 1.97
CA ALA A 127 5.20 -1.49 1.36
C ALA A 127 4.54 -2.54 2.29
N LEU A 128 5.34 -3.35 2.98
CA LEU A 128 4.84 -4.29 4.00
C LEU A 128 4.22 -3.58 5.20
N LEU A 129 4.81 -2.45 5.64
CA LEU A 129 4.21 -1.62 6.69
C LEU A 129 2.87 -1.04 6.25
N LEU A 130 2.79 -0.51 5.02
CA LEU A 130 1.56 0.00 4.43
C LEU A 130 0.50 -1.12 4.33
N ALA A 131 0.90 -2.31 3.85
CA ALA A 131 0.04 -3.48 3.76
C ALA A 131 -0.53 -3.92 5.12
N ARG A 132 0.28 -3.86 6.19
CA ARG A 132 -0.18 -4.15 7.55
C ARG A 132 -1.22 -3.14 8.03
N ILE A 133 -1.06 -1.86 7.68
CA ILE A 133 -2.01 -0.80 8.06
C ILE A 133 -3.32 -0.95 7.28
N THR A 134 -3.25 -1.10 5.96
CA THR A 134 -4.44 -1.23 5.09
C THR A 134 -5.20 -2.53 5.36
N GLY A 135 -4.51 -3.65 5.58
CA GLY A 135 -5.14 -4.93 5.91
C GLY A 135 -5.91 -4.89 7.24
N ARG A 136 -5.43 -4.14 8.23
CA ARG A 136 -6.17 -3.90 9.49
C ARG A 136 -7.37 -2.99 9.30
N ALA A 137 -7.24 -1.98 8.43
CA ALA A 137 -8.34 -1.09 8.10
C ALA A 137 -9.46 -1.82 7.33
N ALA A 138 -9.09 -2.74 6.44
CA ALA A 138 -10.00 -3.48 5.57
C ALA A 138 -11.12 -4.18 6.34
N GLY A 139 -10.82 -4.81 7.48
CA GLY A 139 -11.84 -5.47 8.32
C GLY A 139 -12.91 -4.53 8.88
N ARG A 140 -12.67 -3.21 8.88
CA ARG A 140 -13.61 -2.19 9.38
C ARG A 140 -14.32 -1.41 8.27
N THR A 141 -13.85 -1.52 7.03
CA THR A 141 -14.27 -0.66 5.90
C THR A 141 -14.61 -1.45 4.63
N ALA A 142 -14.68 -2.78 4.69
CA ALA A 142 -14.84 -3.63 3.51
C ALA A 142 -16.11 -3.32 2.69
N LEU A 143 -15.94 -3.25 1.36
CA LEU A 143 -17.03 -3.41 0.40
C LEU A 143 -17.44 -4.89 0.37
N ARG A 144 -18.75 -5.17 0.31
CA ARG A 144 -19.23 -6.56 0.18
C ARG A 144 -19.04 -7.04 -1.26
N GLY A 145 -18.32 -8.14 -1.42
CA GLY A 145 -18.10 -8.85 -2.69
C GLY A 145 -16.67 -8.70 -3.23
N PRO A 146 -15.99 -9.80 -3.59
CA PRO A 146 -14.58 -9.79 -3.97
C PRO A 146 -14.30 -8.94 -5.22
N LEU A 147 -15.23 -8.93 -6.19
CA LEU A 147 -15.09 -8.15 -7.43
C LEU A 147 -15.13 -6.64 -7.15
N ARG A 148 -16.05 -6.19 -6.29
CA ARG A 148 -16.15 -4.77 -5.92
C ARG A 148 -14.91 -4.28 -5.18
N VAL A 149 -14.32 -5.14 -4.36
CA VAL A 149 -13.06 -4.85 -3.67
C VAL A 149 -11.91 -4.76 -4.66
N ALA A 150 -11.78 -5.72 -5.58
CA ALA A 150 -10.73 -5.70 -6.60
C ALA A 150 -10.81 -4.43 -7.46
N LEU A 151 -11.98 -4.12 -8.03
CA LEU A 151 -12.16 -2.90 -8.83
C LEU A 151 -11.97 -1.62 -8.01
N GLY A 152 -12.46 -1.59 -6.77
CA GLY A 152 -12.31 -0.43 -5.87
C GLY A 152 -10.85 -0.15 -5.48
N VAL A 153 -9.98 -1.15 -5.51
CA VAL A 153 -8.53 -0.99 -5.29
C VAL A 153 -7.81 -0.63 -6.59
N VAL A 154 -8.14 -1.32 -7.69
CA VAL A 154 -7.43 -1.16 -8.97
C VAL A 154 -7.75 0.16 -9.67
N LEU A 155 -8.98 0.68 -9.57
CA LEU A 155 -9.34 1.94 -10.24
C LEU A 155 -8.55 3.15 -9.71
N PRO A 156 -8.48 3.43 -8.39
CA PRO A 156 -7.61 4.49 -7.88
C PRO A 156 -6.14 4.25 -8.18
N LEU A 157 -5.70 2.98 -8.16
CA LEU A 157 -4.33 2.62 -8.48
C LEU A 157 -3.99 2.92 -9.96
N ALA A 158 -4.90 2.61 -10.89
CA ALA A 158 -4.75 2.92 -12.31
C ALA A 158 -4.61 4.43 -12.54
N VAL A 159 -5.49 5.23 -11.93
CA VAL A 159 -5.41 6.70 -12.00
C VAL A 159 -4.08 7.21 -11.44
N THR A 160 -3.64 6.65 -10.32
CA THR A 160 -2.37 7.05 -9.70
C THR A 160 -1.17 6.67 -10.57
N ALA A 161 -1.15 5.45 -11.11
CA ALA A 161 -0.08 4.98 -11.99
C ALA A 161 0.03 5.87 -13.24
N VAL A 162 -1.07 6.07 -13.96
CA VAL A 162 -1.12 6.96 -15.13
C VAL A 162 -0.71 8.39 -14.78
N GLY A 163 -1.15 8.90 -13.62
CA GLY A 163 -0.77 10.23 -13.14
C GLY A 163 0.73 10.36 -12.83
N VAL A 164 1.34 9.34 -12.25
CA VAL A 164 2.79 9.30 -11.97
C VAL A 164 3.60 9.24 -13.26
N GLU A 165 3.20 8.39 -14.21
CA GLU A 165 3.86 8.31 -15.53
C GLU A 165 3.79 9.64 -16.28
N TYR A 166 2.61 10.26 -16.29
CA TYR A 166 2.43 11.55 -16.94
C TYR A 166 3.23 12.67 -16.25
N ALA A 167 3.27 12.69 -14.91
CA ALA A 167 3.96 13.72 -14.14
C ALA A 167 5.50 13.60 -14.21
N SER A 168 6.03 12.39 -14.34
CA SER A 168 7.48 12.14 -14.43
C SER A 168 8.05 12.53 -15.79
N HIS A 169 7.33 12.24 -16.88
CA HIS A 169 7.84 12.39 -18.23
C HIS A 169 7.23 13.55 -19.03
N GLY A 170 6.14 14.16 -18.54
CA GLY A 170 5.52 15.34 -19.13
C GLY A 170 4.94 15.17 -20.55
N THR A 171 4.91 13.95 -21.08
CA THR A 171 4.51 13.68 -22.47
C THR A 171 3.54 12.50 -22.58
N VAL A 172 2.58 12.61 -23.50
CA VAL A 172 1.62 11.54 -23.82
C VAL A 172 2.32 10.39 -24.56
N GLU A 173 3.38 10.68 -25.29
CA GLU A 173 4.17 9.68 -26.02
C GLU A 173 4.82 8.66 -25.08
N HIS A 174 5.37 9.12 -23.95
CA HIS A 174 5.87 8.21 -22.93
C HIS A 174 4.74 7.34 -22.36
N LEU A 175 3.57 7.92 -22.10
CA LEU A 175 2.42 7.13 -21.62
C LEU A 175 2.01 6.02 -22.60
N LEU A 176 2.04 6.31 -23.92
CA LEU A 176 1.77 5.30 -24.95
C LEU A 176 2.83 4.20 -24.98
N ARG A 177 4.10 4.55 -24.70
CA ARG A 177 5.20 3.60 -24.57
C ARG A 177 4.93 2.60 -23.43
N VAL A 178 4.50 3.08 -22.26
CA VAL A 178 4.25 2.21 -21.10
C VAL A 178 2.84 1.62 -21.02
N ALA A 179 1.94 2.04 -21.91
CA ALA A 179 0.56 1.55 -21.96
C ALA A 179 0.43 0.01 -22.04
N PRO A 180 1.22 -0.73 -22.85
CA PRO A 180 1.08 -2.19 -22.92
C PRO A 180 1.28 -2.87 -21.57
N GLY A 181 2.30 -2.45 -20.82
CA GLY A 181 2.58 -2.96 -19.47
C GLY A 181 1.43 -2.68 -18.50
N LEU A 182 0.93 -1.43 -18.48
CA LEU A 182 -0.22 -1.04 -17.63
C LEU A 182 -1.50 -1.80 -17.98
N VAL A 183 -1.76 -2.02 -19.28
CA VAL A 183 -2.93 -2.75 -19.77
C VAL A 183 -2.86 -4.24 -19.40
N VAL A 184 -1.69 -4.83 -19.22
CA VAL A 184 -1.57 -6.20 -18.68
C VAL A 184 -1.64 -6.20 -17.16
N TRP A 185 -0.90 -5.30 -16.52
CA TRP A 185 -0.73 -5.28 -15.07
C TRP A 185 -2.04 -5.03 -14.33
N LEU A 186 -2.79 -4.00 -14.72
CA LEU A 186 -4.01 -3.58 -14.01
C LEU A 186 -5.13 -4.66 -14.02
N PRO A 187 -5.55 -5.20 -15.18
CA PRO A 187 -6.55 -6.26 -15.19
C PRO A 187 -6.02 -7.58 -14.64
N GLY A 188 -4.73 -7.90 -14.85
CA GLY A 188 -4.11 -9.06 -14.23
C GLY A 188 -4.14 -8.98 -12.70
N LEU A 189 -3.79 -7.82 -12.14
CA LEU A 189 -3.87 -7.56 -10.71
C LEU A 189 -5.33 -7.62 -10.21
N ALA A 190 -6.29 -7.07 -10.95
CA ALA A 190 -7.70 -7.16 -10.61
C ALA A 190 -8.18 -8.62 -10.52
N LEU A 191 -7.77 -9.46 -11.47
CA LEU A 191 -8.06 -10.90 -11.49
C LEU A 191 -7.43 -11.61 -10.28
N VAL A 192 -6.15 -11.35 -10.00
CA VAL A 192 -5.44 -11.90 -8.84
C VAL A 192 -6.13 -11.51 -7.53
N LEU A 193 -6.48 -10.24 -7.36
CA LEU A 193 -7.18 -9.73 -6.17
C LEU A 193 -8.56 -10.35 -6.02
N TRP A 194 -9.29 -10.52 -7.12
CA TRP A 194 -10.59 -11.20 -7.11
C TRP A 194 -10.44 -12.67 -6.68
N CYS A 195 -9.53 -13.42 -7.30
CA CYS A 195 -9.29 -14.81 -6.95
C CYS A 195 -8.83 -14.96 -5.49
N ALA A 196 -7.85 -14.16 -5.04
CA ALA A 196 -7.38 -14.16 -3.65
C ALA A 196 -8.51 -13.79 -2.67
N GLY A 197 -9.33 -12.79 -2.99
CA GLY A 197 -10.52 -12.43 -2.22
C GLY A 197 -11.53 -13.56 -2.14
N THR A 198 -11.81 -14.26 -3.25
CA THR A 198 -12.75 -15.39 -3.24
C THR A 198 -12.24 -16.58 -2.40
N LEU A 199 -10.93 -16.85 -2.41
CA LEU A 199 -10.32 -17.89 -1.57
C LEU A 199 -10.33 -17.49 -0.09
N ALA A 200 -10.02 -16.24 0.21
CA ALA A 200 -10.05 -15.70 1.56
C ALA A 200 -11.47 -15.72 2.14
N GLY A 201 -12.48 -15.39 1.34
CA GLY A 201 -13.90 -15.48 1.74
C GLY A 201 -14.36 -16.90 2.01
N ARG A 202 -13.74 -17.91 1.40
CA ARG A 202 -13.96 -19.34 1.70
C ARG A 202 -13.13 -19.85 2.90
N GLY A 203 -12.49 -18.96 3.66
CA GLY A 203 -11.65 -19.32 4.81
C GLY A 203 -10.27 -19.86 4.46
N ARG A 204 -9.90 -19.97 3.17
CA ARG A 204 -8.60 -20.48 2.70
C ARG A 204 -7.54 -19.38 2.65
N SER A 205 -7.24 -18.79 3.80
CA SER A 205 -6.37 -17.61 3.90
C SER A 205 -4.93 -17.85 3.41
N ARG A 206 -4.34 -19.02 3.69
CA ARG A 206 -2.99 -19.37 3.21
C ARG A 206 -2.94 -19.48 1.69
N ALA A 207 -3.89 -20.20 1.09
CA ALA A 207 -3.99 -20.34 -0.36
C ALA A 207 -4.24 -18.99 -1.05
N ALA A 208 -5.05 -18.11 -0.43
CA ALA A 208 -5.28 -16.76 -0.93
C ALA A 208 -3.99 -15.93 -0.97
N TRP A 209 -3.15 -16.00 0.07
CA TRP A 209 -1.84 -15.34 0.07
C TRP A 209 -0.88 -15.94 -0.95
N CYS A 210 -0.77 -17.26 -1.04
CA CYS A 210 0.09 -17.90 -2.03
C CYS A 210 -0.32 -17.53 -3.46
N LEU A 211 -1.61 -17.66 -3.79
CA LEU A 211 -2.13 -17.28 -5.11
C LEU A 211 -1.95 -15.78 -5.37
N GLY A 212 -2.22 -14.96 -4.35
CA GLY A 212 -2.09 -13.51 -4.44
C GLY A 212 -0.66 -13.06 -4.75
N LEU A 213 0.32 -13.58 -3.99
CA LEU A 213 1.72 -13.22 -4.16
C LEU A 213 2.28 -13.76 -5.48
N LEU A 214 2.08 -15.05 -5.77
CA LEU A 214 2.58 -15.66 -7.01
C LEU A 214 1.90 -15.04 -8.24
N GLY A 215 0.57 -14.88 -8.20
CA GLY A 215 -0.18 -14.29 -9.30
C GLY A 215 0.22 -12.84 -9.55
N ALA A 216 0.40 -12.03 -8.50
CA ALA A 216 0.80 -10.64 -8.68
C ALA A 216 2.25 -10.51 -9.16
N PHE A 217 3.15 -11.38 -8.71
CA PHE A 217 4.52 -11.46 -9.23
C PHE A 217 4.52 -11.80 -10.72
N VAL A 218 3.81 -12.86 -11.12
CA VAL A 218 3.69 -13.27 -12.53
C VAL A 218 3.11 -12.14 -13.38
N VAL A 219 2.05 -11.47 -12.94
CA VAL A 219 1.43 -10.36 -13.69
C VAL A 219 2.37 -9.16 -13.82
N ALA A 220 3.12 -8.82 -12.76
CA ALA A 220 4.11 -7.74 -12.81
C ALA A 220 5.27 -8.08 -13.76
N ASP A 221 5.74 -9.32 -13.74
CA ASP A 221 6.80 -9.77 -14.63
C ASP A 221 6.33 -9.79 -16.08
N LEU A 222 5.11 -10.27 -16.35
CA LEU A 222 4.51 -10.25 -17.69
C LEU A 222 4.34 -8.82 -18.23
N ALA A 223 4.05 -7.85 -17.36
CA ALA A 223 3.99 -6.44 -17.73
C ALA A 223 5.36 -5.88 -18.12
N VAL A 224 6.42 -6.21 -17.37
CA VAL A 224 7.81 -5.88 -17.71
C VAL A 224 8.22 -6.54 -19.02
N VAL A 225 7.97 -7.84 -19.18
CA VAL A 225 8.29 -8.59 -20.40
C VAL A 225 7.59 -7.99 -21.61
N LEU A 226 6.30 -7.68 -21.50
CA LEU A 226 5.56 -7.08 -22.62
C LEU A 226 6.11 -5.70 -22.96
N LEU A 227 6.44 -4.88 -21.96
CA LEU A 227 7.04 -3.56 -22.19
C LEU A 227 8.36 -3.68 -22.95
N VAL A 228 9.26 -4.55 -22.49
CA VAL A 228 10.58 -4.77 -23.11
C VAL A 228 10.42 -5.32 -24.52
N VAL A 229 9.61 -6.37 -24.71
CA VAL A 229 9.41 -7.00 -26.03
C VAL A 229 8.75 -6.04 -27.03
N ALA A 230 7.92 -5.11 -26.57
CA ALA A 230 7.28 -4.12 -27.43
C ALA A 230 8.23 -3.02 -27.94
N HIS A 231 9.35 -2.77 -27.25
CA HIS A 231 10.23 -1.63 -27.55
C HIS A 231 11.66 -2.01 -27.91
N ILE A 232 12.14 -3.17 -27.46
CA ILE A 232 13.49 -3.67 -27.74
C ILE A 232 13.38 -4.87 -28.68
N PRO A 233 13.98 -4.80 -29.87
CA PRO A 233 13.98 -5.92 -30.80
C PRO A 233 14.74 -7.11 -30.21
N ALA A 234 14.32 -8.32 -30.60
CA ALA A 234 15.09 -9.53 -30.33
C ALA A 234 15.84 -9.97 -31.57
N GLY A 235 17.06 -10.47 -31.39
CA GLY A 235 17.89 -10.96 -32.47
C GLY A 235 19.37 -10.60 -32.25
N PRO A 236 20.26 -11.06 -33.14
CA PRO A 236 21.64 -10.60 -33.14
C PRO A 236 21.69 -9.09 -33.37
N GLU A 237 22.61 -8.40 -32.70
CA GLU A 237 22.89 -6.98 -32.95
C GLU A 237 23.12 -6.74 -34.44
N THR A 238 22.53 -5.67 -34.98
CA THR A 238 22.73 -5.33 -36.39
C THR A 238 24.11 -4.72 -36.56
N VAL A 239 25.07 -5.47 -37.12
CA VAL A 239 26.43 -4.96 -37.32
C VAL A 239 26.49 -4.19 -38.64
N ILE A 240 26.73 -2.86 -38.57
CA ILE A 240 26.94 -1.99 -39.73
C ILE A 240 28.39 -1.49 -39.67
N ASP A 241 29.16 -1.71 -40.74
CA ASP A 241 30.58 -1.35 -40.85
C ASP A 241 31.47 -1.90 -39.72
N GLY A 242 31.16 -3.11 -39.23
CA GLY A 242 31.92 -3.77 -38.16
C GLY A 242 31.62 -3.23 -36.75
N VAL A 243 30.68 -2.30 -36.62
CA VAL A 243 30.20 -1.78 -35.35
C VAL A 243 28.80 -2.33 -35.09
N ALA A 244 28.60 -2.91 -33.91
CA ALA A 244 27.28 -3.30 -33.45
C ALA A 244 26.38 -2.05 -33.36
N GLN A 245 25.30 -2.04 -34.11
CA GLN A 245 24.25 -1.03 -34.04
C GLN A 245 22.96 -1.69 -33.52
N GLY A 246 22.30 -0.99 -32.60
CA GLY A 246 21.00 -1.39 -32.07
C GLY A 246 21.09 -2.14 -30.74
N ASP A 247 20.23 -1.73 -29.82
CA ASP A 247 20.06 -2.39 -28.53
C ASP A 247 19.24 -3.66 -28.72
N THR A 248 19.77 -4.80 -28.27
CA THR A 248 19.07 -6.08 -28.33
C THR A 248 19.06 -6.75 -26.96
N VAL A 249 17.98 -7.47 -26.67
CA VAL A 249 17.83 -8.22 -25.42
C VAL A 249 17.40 -9.65 -25.74
N ASP A 250 18.13 -10.63 -25.21
CA ASP A 250 17.78 -12.05 -25.37
C ASP A 250 16.56 -12.41 -24.49
N ARG A 251 15.50 -12.87 -25.16
CA ARG A 251 14.22 -13.26 -24.54
C ARG A 251 14.30 -14.52 -23.68
N ILE A 252 15.40 -15.28 -23.71
CA ILE A 252 15.55 -16.52 -22.93
C ILE A 252 15.43 -16.29 -21.42
N SER A 253 15.78 -15.08 -20.96
CA SER A 253 15.75 -14.67 -19.55
C SER A 253 14.51 -13.87 -19.16
N ALA A 254 13.54 -13.73 -20.07
CA ALA A 254 12.34 -12.92 -19.88
C ALA A 254 11.61 -13.13 -18.53
N PRO A 255 11.41 -14.37 -18.03
CA PRO A 255 10.70 -14.61 -16.76
C PRO A 255 11.40 -14.08 -15.49
N LEU A 256 12.60 -13.51 -15.63
CA LEU A 256 13.43 -13.03 -14.53
C LEU A 256 13.74 -11.54 -14.62
N TRP A 257 13.21 -10.85 -15.63
CA TRP A 257 13.49 -9.42 -15.83
C TRP A 257 12.96 -8.56 -14.70
N LEU A 258 11.84 -8.92 -14.08
CA LEU A 258 11.37 -8.22 -12.88
C LEU A 258 12.36 -8.35 -11.70
N LEU A 259 12.98 -9.53 -11.53
CA LEU A 259 13.99 -9.70 -10.47
C LEU A 259 15.28 -8.97 -10.83
N ALA A 260 15.67 -8.98 -12.10
CA ALA A 260 16.83 -8.24 -12.57
C ALA A 260 16.68 -6.74 -12.31
N THR A 261 15.53 -6.14 -12.61
CA THR A 261 15.27 -4.71 -12.32
C THR A 261 15.27 -4.38 -10.83
N TRP A 262 14.87 -5.30 -9.96
CA TRP A 262 14.88 -5.08 -8.51
C TRP A 262 16.24 -5.32 -7.84
N THR A 263 17.12 -6.10 -8.46
CA THR A 263 18.40 -6.50 -7.86
C THR A 263 19.61 -6.00 -8.61
N ASP A 264 19.40 -5.40 -9.78
CA ASP A 264 20.43 -5.04 -10.75
C ASP A 264 21.39 -6.21 -11.05
N SER A 265 20.83 -7.42 -11.11
CA SER A 265 21.60 -8.66 -11.15
C SER A 265 20.90 -9.78 -11.91
N SER A 266 21.68 -10.62 -12.58
CA SER A 266 21.22 -11.86 -13.20
C SER A 266 21.09 -13.03 -12.21
N LEU A 267 21.36 -12.80 -10.92
CA LEU A 267 21.39 -13.84 -9.88
C LEU A 267 22.36 -14.99 -10.19
N GLY A 268 23.44 -14.70 -10.91
CA GLY A 268 24.45 -15.69 -11.31
C GLY A 268 24.08 -16.50 -12.56
N LEU A 269 22.96 -16.18 -13.22
CA LEU A 269 22.61 -16.76 -14.51
C LEU A 269 23.42 -16.09 -15.64
N PRO A 270 23.66 -16.81 -16.76
CA PRO A 270 24.40 -16.25 -17.90
C PRO A 270 23.68 -15.07 -18.58
N ARG A 271 22.36 -14.96 -18.41
CA ARG A 271 21.50 -13.90 -18.95
C ARG A 271 20.46 -13.50 -17.89
N PRO A 272 20.02 -12.23 -17.83
CA PRO A 272 20.48 -11.10 -18.64
C PRO A 272 21.93 -10.71 -18.31
N THR A 273 22.69 -10.24 -19.30
CA THR A 273 24.02 -9.65 -19.13
C THR A 273 23.91 -8.25 -18.53
N GLY A 274 25.01 -7.69 -18.01
CA GLY A 274 25.02 -6.31 -17.47
C GLY A 274 24.42 -5.26 -18.43
N PRO A 275 24.80 -5.23 -19.72
CA PRO A 275 24.17 -4.34 -20.71
C PRO A 275 22.67 -4.58 -20.89
N GLU A 276 22.22 -5.84 -20.89
CA GLU A 276 20.77 -6.14 -20.98
C GLU A 276 20.03 -5.70 -19.72
N VAL A 277 20.60 -5.88 -18.53
CA VAL A 277 20.02 -5.39 -17.27
C VAL A 277 19.88 -3.88 -17.31
N PHE A 278 20.90 -3.17 -17.81
CA PHE A 278 20.84 -1.72 -18.00
C PHE A 278 19.71 -1.32 -18.95
N LEU A 279 19.63 -1.94 -20.15
CA LEU A 279 18.57 -1.65 -21.13
C LEU A 279 17.17 -1.92 -20.59
N ILE A 280 16.99 -3.04 -19.88
CA ILE A 280 15.71 -3.40 -19.27
C ILE A 280 15.33 -2.39 -18.18
N THR A 281 16.28 -2.03 -17.31
CA THR A 281 16.04 -1.13 -16.19
C THR A 281 15.80 0.30 -16.66
N ASP A 282 16.55 0.77 -17.67
CA ASP A 282 16.36 2.09 -18.28
C ASP A 282 15.00 2.22 -18.99
N LEU A 283 14.56 1.17 -19.70
CA LEU A 283 13.26 1.18 -20.37
C LEU A 283 12.08 1.09 -19.39
N THR A 284 12.21 0.27 -18.34
CA THR A 284 11.13 0.03 -17.38
C THR A 284 11.03 1.09 -16.29
N ASP A 285 12.11 1.85 -16.09
CA ASP A 285 12.22 2.98 -15.17
C ASP A 285 11.62 2.67 -13.78
N LEU A 286 10.66 3.47 -13.30
CA LEU A 286 10.08 3.33 -11.97
C LEU A 286 8.96 2.28 -11.88
N GLN A 287 8.54 1.67 -13.00
CA GLN A 287 7.39 0.77 -13.01
C GLN A 287 7.54 -0.47 -12.14
N PRO A 288 8.67 -1.21 -12.20
CA PRO A 288 8.88 -2.38 -11.35
C PRO A 288 8.74 -2.03 -9.86
N PHE A 289 9.21 -0.85 -9.47
CA PHE A 289 9.12 -0.38 -8.09
C PHE A 289 7.70 0.03 -7.71
N LEU A 290 6.93 0.63 -8.64
CA LEU A 290 5.51 0.91 -8.42
C LEU A 290 4.69 -0.36 -8.19
N TYR A 291 4.99 -1.43 -8.94
CA TYR A 291 4.35 -2.73 -8.73
C TYR A 291 4.69 -3.27 -7.34
N LEU A 292 5.95 -3.15 -6.93
CA LEU A 292 6.46 -3.58 -5.63
C LEU A 292 5.85 -2.79 -4.46
N ALA A 293 5.69 -1.48 -4.61
CA ALA A 293 5.11 -0.60 -3.59
C ALA A 293 3.60 -0.82 -3.41
N CYS A 294 2.88 -1.05 -4.51
CA CYS A 294 1.41 -1.04 -4.50
C CYS A 294 0.77 -2.41 -4.30
N THR A 295 1.35 -3.47 -4.85
CA THR A 295 0.81 -4.83 -4.79
C THR A 295 0.59 -5.33 -3.35
N PRO A 296 1.53 -5.18 -2.40
CA PRO A 296 1.37 -5.71 -1.05
C PRO A 296 0.15 -5.15 -0.32
N TYR A 297 -0.09 -3.83 -0.42
CA TYR A 297 -1.24 -3.23 0.25
C TYR A 297 -2.55 -3.63 -0.43
N ALA A 298 -2.55 -3.76 -1.76
CA ALA A 298 -3.73 -4.17 -2.53
C ALA A 298 -4.17 -5.58 -2.12
N LEU A 299 -3.22 -6.52 -2.07
CA LEU A 299 -3.44 -7.90 -1.60
C LEU A 299 -3.92 -7.94 -0.14
N ALA A 300 -3.24 -7.22 0.76
CA ALA A 300 -3.60 -7.19 2.18
C ALA A 300 -5.02 -6.63 2.39
N TYR A 301 -5.38 -5.60 1.63
CA TYR A 301 -6.72 -5.02 1.67
C TYR A 301 -7.77 -5.99 1.12
N ALA A 302 -7.53 -6.60 -0.05
CA ALA A 302 -8.47 -7.53 -0.67
C ALA A 302 -8.73 -8.78 0.19
N ILE A 303 -7.66 -9.39 0.70
CA ILE A 303 -7.75 -10.55 1.59
C ILE A 303 -8.40 -10.16 2.93
N GLY A 304 -8.03 -9.01 3.50
CA GLY A 304 -8.60 -8.52 4.75
C GLY A 304 -10.09 -8.20 4.64
N ALA A 305 -10.52 -7.61 3.52
CA ALA A 305 -11.91 -7.24 3.27
C ALA A 305 -12.81 -8.45 3.00
N ALA A 306 -12.26 -9.53 2.44
CA ALA A 306 -13.01 -10.74 2.12
C ALA A 306 -13.14 -11.73 3.30
N ARG A 307 -12.37 -11.56 4.38
CA ARG A 307 -12.43 -12.47 5.53
C ARG A 307 -13.82 -12.46 6.17
N PRO A 308 -14.37 -13.63 6.54
CA PRO A 308 -15.57 -13.70 7.36
C PRO A 308 -15.40 -12.86 8.63
N ALA A 309 -16.42 -12.07 8.97
CA ALA A 309 -16.43 -11.38 10.25
C ALA A 309 -16.36 -12.43 11.36
N ALA A 310 -15.41 -12.27 12.29
CA ALA A 310 -15.37 -13.12 13.47
C ALA A 310 -16.73 -13.01 14.19
N PRO A 311 -17.33 -14.12 14.66
CA PRO A 311 -18.56 -14.05 15.42
C PRO A 311 -18.34 -13.13 16.62
N CYS A 312 -19.21 -12.13 16.74
CA CYS A 312 -19.17 -11.21 17.86
C CYS A 312 -19.58 -12.00 19.11
N LEU A 313 -18.76 -12.02 20.16
CA LEU A 313 -19.08 -12.63 21.46
C LEU A 313 -20.34 -12.06 22.14
N ALA A 314 -21.00 -11.07 21.52
CA ALA A 314 -22.26 -10.49 21.97
C ALA A 314 -23.51 -11.34 21.65
N ASP A 315 -23.39 -12.38 20.80
CA ASP A 315 -24.48 -13.33 20.53
C ASP A 315 -24.39 -14.61 21.39
N ALA A 316 -23.61 -14.58 22.48
CA ALA A 316 -23.70 -15.65 23.47
C ALA A 316 -25.13 -15.63 24.06
N PRO A 317 -25.91 -16.72 23.93
CA PRO A 317 -27.25 -16.76 24.52
C PRO A 317 -27.14 -16.48 26.01
N ASP A 318 -28.03 -15.61 26.52
CA ASP A 318 -28.09 -15.31 27.94
C ASP A 318 -28.10 -16.63 28.75
N PRO A 319 -27.30 -16.73 29.83
CA PRO A 319 -27.33 -17.90 30.69
C PRO A 319 -28.76 -18.04 31.22
N LEU A 320 -29.39 -19.18 30.89
CA LEU A 320 -30.74 -19.50 31.36
C LEU A 320 -30.82 -19.35 32.89
N PRO A 321 -31.87 -18.72 33.44
CA PRO A 321 -32.02 -18.57 34.88
C PRO A 321 -32.01 -19.95 35.54
N ALA A 322 -31.21 -20.08 36.59
CA ALA A 322 -31.15 -21.29 37.40
C ALA A 322 -32.53 -21.62 37.98
N PRO A 323 -32.94 -22.90 38.03
CA PRO A 323 -34.18 -23.30 38.66
C PRO A 323 -34.13 -22.98 40.17
N ALA A 324 -35.26 -22.46 40.67
CA ALA A 324 -35.46 -22.03 42.05
C ALA A 324 -35.45 -23.17 43.06
#